data_AF-A0A0F9P015-F1
#
_entry.id   AF-A0A0F9P015-F1
#
_cell.length_a   1.000
_cell.length_b   1.000
_cell.length_c   1.000
_cell.angle_alpha   90.00
_cell.angle_beta   90.00
_cell.angle_gamma   90.00
#
_symmetry.space_group_name_H-M   'P 1'
#
loop_
_entity.id
_entity.type
_entity.pdbx_description
1 polymer ?
#
loop_
_entity_poly.entity_id
_entity_poly.type
_entity_poly.pdbx_seq_one_letter_code
_entity_poly.pdbx_strand_id
1 'polypeptide(L)'
;MTTYNIPSDNPGTPVILGSETVSGEQLSRVVLIDGATRPTFALVQDREAIGNFNATGSWSVLSTDTTTLATSAEHVFGTNSLSFAKVNGAANTVIGGIQDTITSIDLSRFGPAAGVEVMMQVSSVANVDKAFVRLGTDSSNYNEWRIDDADITAGVWTFKRILLSASENVVGNGWDSSAVTYIAVGTRHDVETDALAAILFDSVFMIGAQMTVT
;
A
#
# COMPACT_ATOMS: atom_id res chain seq x y z
N MET A 1 -16.47 29.34 4.78
CA MET A 1 -17.58 28.50 5.31
C MET A 1 -18.61 28.42 4.20
N THR A 2 -18.61 27.34 3.43
CA THR A 2 -19.51 27.17 2.28
C THR A 2 -20.86 26.66 2.78
N THR A 3 -21.91 27.44 2.59
CA THR A 3 -23.27 27.06 3.00
C THR A 3 -23.90 26.24 1.87
N TYR A 4 -24.25 24.98 2.14
CA TYR A 4 -24.98 24.14 1.20
C TYR A 4 -26.48 24.21 1.49
N ASN A 5 -27.27 24.69 0.52
CA ASN A 5 -28.72 24.64 0.58
C ASN A 5 -29.21 23.23 0.22
N ILE A 6 -29.80 22.53 1.19
CA ILE A 6 -30.40 21.22 0.97
C ILE A 6 -31.88 21.42 0.62
N PRO A 7 -32.36 20.96 -0.55
CA PRO A 7 -33.77 21.00 -0.90
C PRO A 7 -34.59 20.22 0.14
N SER A 8 -35.63 20.82 0.69
CA SER A 8 -36.47 20.28 1.78
C SER A 8 -37.36 19.10 1.39
N ASP A 9 -37.27 18.64 0.14
CA ASP A 9 -38.43 18.03 -0.52
C ASP A 9 -38.38 16.50 -0.51
N ASN A 10 -37.36 15.89 0.11
CA ASN A 10 -37.21 14.43 0.10
C ASN A 10 -36.50 13.86 1.35
N PRO A 11 -37.17 13.83 2.52
CA PRO A 11 -36.60 13.24 3.73
C PRO A 11 -36.33 11.74 3.49
N GLY A 12 -35.05 11.34 3.59
CA GLY A 12 -34.61 9.96 3.45
C GLY A 12 -33.70 9.65 2.25
N THR A 13 -33.42 10.62 1.38
CA THR A 13 -32.44 10.42 0.28
C THR A 13 -31.04 10.84 0.74
N PRO A 14 -30.02 9.96 0.67
CA PRO A 14 -28.63 10.33 0.88
C PRO A 14 -28.22 11.49 -0.05
N VAL A 15 -27.71 12.58 0.51
CA VAL A 15 -27.18 13.71 -0.28
C VAL A 15 -25.67 13.74 -0.13
N ILE A 16 -24.93 13.64 -1.24
CA ILE A 16 -23.47 13.84 -1.23
C ILE A 16 -23.23 15.35 -1.19
N LEU A 17 -22.69 15.86 -0.08
CA LEU A 17 -22.48 17.31 0.14
C LEU A 17 -21.15 17.84 -0.42
N GLY A 18 -20.36 17.01 -1.09
CA GLY A 18 -19.15 17.40 -1.81
C GLY A 18 -17.99 16.43 -1.63
N SER A 19 -17.01 16.51 -2.51
CA SER A 19 -15.67 15.96 -2.33
C SER A 19 -14.72 17.13 -2.10
N GLU A 20 -13.79 16.98 -1.15
CA GLU A 20 -12.77 18.01 -0.89
C GLU A 20 -11.41 17.41 -1.18
N THR A 21 -10.63 18.08 -2.03
CA THR A 21 -9.24 17.70 -2.28
C THR A 21 -8.38 18.46 -1.27
N VAL A 22 -7.82 17.72 -0.31
CA VAL A 22 -6.84 18.27 0.63
C VAL A 22 -5.49 17.66 0.24
N SER A 23 -4.47 18.50 0.06
CA SER A 23 -3.08 18.09 -0.22
C SER A 23 -2.85 17.12 -1.39
N GLY A 24 -3.66 17.18 -2.45
CA GLY A 24 -3.49 16.33 -3.65
C GLY A 24 -4.09 14.93 -3.53
N GLU A 25 -4.75 14.62 -2.41
CA GLU A 25 -5.51 13.39 -2.23
C GLU A 25 -7.02 13.70 -2.23
N GLN A 26 -7.80 12.89 -2.95
CA GLN A 26 -9.27 12.98 -2.92
C GLN A 26 -9.77 12.29 -1.65
N LEU A 27 -10.21 13.08 -0.67
CA LEU A 27 -11.02 12.58 0.43
C LEU A 27 -12.49 12.65 0.00
N SER A 28 -13.12 11.49 -0.16
CA SER A 28 -14.57 11.43 -0.38
C SER A 28 -15.26 11.47 0.97
N ARG A 29 -16.01 12.56 1.25
CA ARG A 29 -16.83 12.70 2.46
C ARG A 29 -18.30 12.48 2.11
N VAL A 30 -18.90 11.41 2.63
CA VAL A 30 -20.35 11.19 2.52
C VAL A 30 -21.01 11.65 3.81
N VAL A 31 -21.97 12.59 3.72
CA VAL A 31 -22.72 13.12 4.87
C VAL A 31 -24.19 12.72 4.71
N LEU A 32 -24.72 11.94 5.64
CA LEU A 32 -26.15 11.60 5.67
C LEU A 32 -26.88 12.57 6.61
N ILE A 33 -27.87 13.31 6.10
CA ILE A 33 -28.72 14.18 6.90
C ILE A 33 -30.13 13.60 6.86
N ASP A 34 -30.58 13.05 7.99
CA ASP A 34 -32.00 12.73 8.22
C ASP A 34 -32.64 13.90 8.96
N GLY A 35 -33.73 14.42 8.38
CA GLY A 35 -34.32 15.74 8.61
C GLY A 35 -34.90 16.03 10.00
N ALA A 36 -34.58 15.27 11.03
CA ALA A 36 -34.83 15.66 12.41
C ALA A 36 -33.95 14.85 13.38
N THR A 37 -33.02 15.53 14.07
CA THR A 37 -32.41 15.07 15.35
C THR A 37 -31.49 13.83 15.36
N ARG A 38 -30.82 13.45 14.26
CA ARG A 38 -29.92 12.28 14.25
C ARG A 38 -28.44 12.61 14.03
N PRO A 39 -27.52 11.82 14.62
CA PRO A 39 -26.08 12.02 14.51
C PRO A 39 -25.65 12.12 13.04
N THR A 40 -24.83 13.12 12.75
CA THR A 40 -24.30 13.30 11.40
C THR A 40 -23.10 12.37 11.28
N PHE A 41 -23.22 11.35 10.43
CA PHE A 41 -22.10 10.46 10.13
C PHE A 41 -21.38 10.98 8.89
N ALA A 42 -20.08 11.25 9.03
CA ALA A 42 -19.18 11.45 7.91
C ALA A 42 -18.29 10.21 7.79
N LEU A 43 -18.43 9.48 6.67
CA LEU A 43 -17.41 8.51 6.28
C LEU A 43 -16.34 9.27 5.53
N VAL A 44 -15.12 9.27 6.06
CA VAL A 44 -13.93 9.80 5.40
C VAL A 44 -13.05 8.61 5.06
N GLN A 45 -12.82 8.41 3.76
CA GLN A 45 -11.79 7.48 3.32
C GLN A 45 -10.46 8.20 3.36
N ASP A 46 -9.61 7.80 4.30
CA ASP A 46 -8.24 8.29 4.39
C ASP A 46 -7.35 7.43 3.50
N ARG A 47 -6.57 8.08 2.65
CA ARG A 47 -5.49 7.47 1.89
C ARG A 47 -4.19 8.18 2.29
N GLU A 48 -3.07 7.49 2.23
CA GLU A 48 -1.74 8.10 2.38
C GLU A 48 -0.76 7.31 1.52
N ALA A 49 -0.03 7.99 0.64
CA ALA A 49 1.02 7.35 -0.15
C ALA A 49 2.27 7.09 0.72
N ILE A 50 2.73 5.84 0.77
CA ILE A 50 3.93 5.45 1.54
C ILE A 50 5.15 5.33 0.64
N GLY A 51 4.98 4.73 -0.54
CA GLY A 51 6.03 4.54 -1.52
C GLY A 51 5.53 4.88 -2.91
N ASN A 52 6.21 5.83 -3.56
CA ASN A 52 6.06 6.06 -4.99
C ASN A 52 7.27 5.46 -5.72
N PHE A 53 7.02 4.75 -6.81
CA PHE A 53 8.03 3.93 -7.49
C PHE A 53 8.45 4.57 -8.82
N ASN A 54 8.45 5.91 -8.87
CA ASN A 54 8.71 6.68 -10.09
C ASN A 54 10.20 6.79 -10.46
N ALA A 55 11.11 6.53 -9.52
CA ALA A 55 12.56 6.66 -9.70
C ALA A 55 13.31 5.72 -8.75
N THR A 56 14.52 5.30 -9.14
CA THR A 56 15.36 4.38 -8.36
C THR A 56 16.19 5.07 -7.28
N GLY A 57 16.28 6.41 -7.26
CA GLY A 57 17.32 7.13 -6.52
C GLY A 57 17.37 6.88 -5.02
N SER A 58 16.23 6.63 -4.37
CA SER A 58 16.12 6.29 -2.94
C SER A 58 16.04 4.78 -2.69
N TRP A 59 15.70 4.01 -3.72
CA TRP A 59 15.50 2.57 -3.60
C TRP A 59 16.82 1.80 -3.73
N SER A 60 16.94 0.75 -2.94
CA SER A 60 18.07 -0.19 -2.95
C SER A 60 17.57 -1.62 -3.00
N VAL A 61 18.40 -2.53 -3.49
CA VAL A 61 18.11 -3.97 -3.43
C VAL A 61 18.24 -4.50 -2.00
N LEU A 62 17.36 -5.42 -1.59
CA LEU A 62 17.37 -6.02 -0.25
C LEU A 62 18.62 -6.89 0.01
N SER A 63 19.11 -7.58 -1.02
CA SER A 63 20.25 -8.48 -0.93
C SER A 63 20.86 -8.71 -2.31
N THR A 64 21.96 -9.48 -2.36
CA THR A 64 22.59 -9.91 -3.61
C THR A 64 21.74 -10.90 -4.43
N ASP A 65 20.60 -11.36 -3.92
CA ASP A 65 19.64 -12.17 -4.66
C ASP A 65 18.67 -11.29 -5.48
N THR A 66 18.80 -9.97 -5.41
CA THR A 66 18.03 -9.04 -6.24
C THR A 66 18.96 -8.26 -7.15
N THR A 67 18.59 -8.14 -8.43
CA THR A 67 19.37 -7.42 -9.44
C THR A 67 18.48 -6.59 -10.34
N THR A 68 19.09 -5.83 -11.25
CA THR A 68 18.42 -5.08 -12.32
C THR A 68 17.35 -4.11 -11.84
N LEU A 69 17.57 -3.45 -10.69
CA LEU A 69 16.70 -2.38 -10.23
C LEU A 69 16.72 -1.22 -11.23
N ALA A 70 15.59 -0.99 -11.87
CA ALA A 70 15.41 0.03 -12.90
C ALA A 70 13.97 0.57 -12.87
N THR A 71 13.74 1.72 -13.51
CA THR A 71 12.39 2.21 -13.79
C THR A 71 11.78 1.47 -14.99
N SER A 72 10.47 1.26 -14.99
CA SER A 72 9.69 0.75 -16.13
C SER A 72 8.61 1.75 -16.53
N ALA A 73 8.39 1.88 -17.85
CA ALA A 73 7.29 2.68 -18.39
C ALA A 73 5.92 1.99 -18.22
N GLU A 74 5.89 0.70 -17.86
CA GLU A 74 4.66 0.00 -17.48
C GLU A 74 4.32 0.32 -16.02
N HIS A 75 3.19 0.99 -15.79
CA HIS A 75 2.76 1.48 -14.48
C HIS A 75 1.24 1.68 -14.42
N VAL A 76 0.70 1.88 -13.22
CA VAL A 76 -0.71 2.20 -12.97
C VAL A 76 -0.89 3.69 -12.63
N PHE A 77 -0.01 4.22 -11.78
CA PHE A 77 -0.02 5.59 -11.29
C PHE A 77 1.30 6.30 -11.59
N GLY A 78 1.24 7.63 -11.68
CA GLY A 78 2.44 8.44 -11.87
C GLY A 78 3.01 8.33 -13.28
N THR A 79 4.32 8.10 -13.38
CA THR A 79 5.08 8.14 -14.64
C THR A 79 5.86 6.86 -14.92
N ASN A 80 6.30 6.15 -13.87
CA ASN A 80 7.03 4.91 -13.96
C ASN A 80 6.67 4.02 -12.76
N SER A 81 6.95 2.73 -12.89
CA SER A 81 7.09 1.79 -11.78
C SER A 81 8.56 1.41 -11.58
N LEU A 82 8.89 0.65 -10.53
CA LEU A 82 10.20 0.02 -10.38
C LEU A 82 10.13 -1.45 -10.74
N SER A 83 11.07 -1.87 -11.57
CA SER A 83 11.29 -3.25 -11.98
C SER A 83 12.60 -3.78 -11.37
N PHE A 84 12.61 -5.05 -10.99
CA PHE A 84 13.82 -5.78 -10.61
C PHE A 84 13.67 -7.27 -10.94
N ALA A 85 14.69 -8.06 -10.63
CA ALA A 85 14.68 -9.51 -10.78
C ALA A 85 15.19 -10.19 -9.52
N LYS A 86 14.56 -11.32 -9.16
CA LYS A 86 15.12 -12.32 -8.24
C LYS A 86 16.09 -13.21 -9.00
N VAL A 87 17.28 -13.42 -8.46
CA VAL A 87 18.32 -14.33 -8.97
C VAL A 87 18.83 -15.24 -7.87
N ASN A 88 19.55 -16.30 -8.25
CA ASN A 88 20.32 -17.13 -7.33
C ASN A 88 21.64 -16.42 -7.00
N GLY A 89 21.60 -15.48 -6.05
CA GLY A 89 22.75 -14.71 -5.62
C GLY A 89 23.49 -15.36 -4.44
N ALA A 90 24.52 -14.68 -3.95
CA ALA A 90 25.34 -15.17 -2.85
C ALA A 90 24.65 -15.12 -1.47
N ALA A 91 23.51 -14.42 -1.36
CA ALA A 91 22.77 -14.36 -0.10
C ALA A 91 21.96 -15.65 0.11
N ASN A 92 21.68 -16.40 -0.96
CA ASN A 92 21.03 -17.71 -0.94
C ASN A 92 19.76 -17.68 -0.09
N THR A 93 18.88 -16.75 -0.42
CA THR A 93 17.58 -16.54 0.20
C THR A 93 16.48 -16.75 -0.82
N VAL A 94 15.28 -17.03 -0.31
CA VAL A 94 14.05 -17.10 -1.11
C VAL A 94 13.50 -15.71 -1.49
N ILE A 95 14.14 -14.61 -1.08
CA ILE A 95 13.58 -13.25 -1.23
C ILE A 95 14.23 -12.51 -2.39
N GLY A 96 13.41 -11.94 -3.26
CA GLY A 96 13.77 -10.88 -4.19
C GLY A 96 13.01 -9.63 -3.86
N GLY A 97 13.66 -8.49 -3.68
CA GLY A 97 12.96 -7.26 -3.35
C GLY A 97 13.86 -6.05 -3.18
N ILE A 98 13.19 -4.92 -3.00
CA ILE A 98 13.80 -3.61 -2.88
C ILE A 98 13.28 -2.91 -1.62
N GLN A 99 14.06 -1.96 -1.13
CA GLN A 99 13.75 -1.20 0.06
C GLN A 99 14.14 0.27 -0.10
N ASP A 100 13.50 1.11 0.72
CA ASP A 100 13.78 2.54 0.83
C ASP A 100 13.75 2.96 2.31
N THR A 101 14.56 3.97 2.65
CA THR A 101 14.43 4.73 3.89
C THR A 101 13.72 6.04 3.57
N ILE A 102 12.44 6.08 3.92
CA ILE A 102 11.56 7.22 3.65
C ILE A 102 11.63 8.26 4.75
N THR A 103 11.14 9.46 4.45
CA THR A 103 10.87 10.45 5.51
C THR A 103 9.83 9.89 6.47
N SER A 104 10.02 10.08 7.76
CA SER A 104 9.11 9.56 8.80
C SER A 104 7.67 9.97 8.55
N ILE A 105 6.76 8.99 8.54
CA ILE A 105 5.32 9.18 8.38
C ILE A 105 4.61 8.69 9.64
N ASP A 106 3.68 9.51 10.15
CA ASP A 106 2.75 9.12 11.21
C ASP A 106 1.49 8.47 10.62
N LEU A 107 1.43 7.16 10.78
CA LEU A 107 0.33 6.28 10.40
C LEU A 107 -0.53 5.86 11.59
N SER A 108 -0.35 6.42 12.78
CA SER A 108 -1.09 6.06 14.00
C SER A 108 -2.60 6.32 13.90
N ARG A 109 -3.01 7.21 12.99
CA ARG A 109 -4.42 7.46 12.66
C ARG A 109 -5.12 6.29 11.97
N PHE A 110 -4.36 5.34 11.41
CA PHE A 110 -4.90 4.14 10.76
C PHE A 110 -5.07 3.02 11.79
N GLY A 111 -6.32 2.75 12.16
CA GLY A 111 -6.65 1.64 13.07
C GLY A 111 -6.45 0.26 12.43
N PRO A 112 -6.56 -0.84 13.20
CA PRO A 112 -6.31 -2.21 12.70
C PRO A 112 -7.17 -2.66 11.51
N ALA A 113 -8.33 -2.02 11.30
CA ALA A 113 -9.23 -2.25 10.18
C ALA A 113 -8.86 -1.45 8.90
N ALA A 114 -7.88 -0.54 8.98
CA ALA A 114 -7.22 0.00 7.80
C ALA A 114 -6.42 -1.09 7.09
N GLY A 115 -5.97 -0.84 5.88
CA GLY A 115 -5.14 -1.79 5.15
C GLY A 115 -4.00 -1.12 4.39
N VAL A 116 -2.97 -1.90 4.13
CA VAL A 116 -1.91 -1.58 3.17
C VAL A 116 -2.39 -2.03 1.80
N GLU A 117 -2.45 -1.12 0.85
CA GLU A 117 -2.75 -1.41 -0.55
C GLU A 117 -1.47 -1.35 -1.36
N VAL A 118 -1.24 -2.37 -2.19
CA VAL A 118 -0.06 -2.45 -3.07
C VAL A 118 -0.49 -2.81 -4.49
N MET A 119 0.19 -2.18 -5.45
CA MET A 119 0.10 -2.49 -6.88
C MET A 119 1.39 -3.15 -7.34
N MET A 120 1.27 -4.33 -7.92
CA MET A 120 2.41 -5.11 -8.41
C MET A 120 2.05 -5.90 -9.67
N GLN A 121 3.08 -6.29 -10.41
CA GLN A 121 2.96 -7.22 -11.53
C GLN A 121 4.19 -8.13 -11.53
N VAL A 122 3.96 -9.43 -11.77
CA VAL A 122 5.03 -10.41 -11.90
C VAL A 122 4.88 -11.13 -13.24
N SER A 123 5.99 -11.40 -13.93
CA SER A 123 5.96 -12.06 -15.24
C SER A 123 5.49 -13.52 -15.19
N SER A 124 5.64 -14.18 -14.03
CA SER A 124 5.20 -15.55 -13.76
C SER A 124 4.98 -15.72 -12.25
N VAL A 125 4.07 -16.62 -11.88
CA VAL A 125 3.82 -17.03 -10.49
C VAL A 125 4.32 -18.45 -10.19
N ALA A 126 4.88 -19.16 -11.19
CA ALA A 126 5.18 -20.59 -11.06
C ALA A 126 6.18 -20.96 -9.96
N ASN A 127 7.04 -20.01 -9.57
CA ASN A 127 8.05 -20.17 -8.52
C ASN A 127 7.92 -19.08 -7.45
N VAL A 128 6.75 -18.43 -7.36
CA VAL A 128 6.48 -17.38 -6.38
C VAL A 128 5.60 -18.02 -5.32
N ASP A 129 6.04 -17.97 -4.06
CA ASP A 129 5.23 -18.39 -2.90
C ASP A 129 4.30 -17.23 -2.51
N LYS A 130 4.87 -16.04 -2.32
CA LYS A 130 4.13 -14.85 -1.89
C LYS A 130 4.75 -13.57 -2.42
N ALA A 131 3.95 -12.53 -2.65
CA ALA A 131 4.47 -11.15 -2.64
C ALA A 131 4.39 -10.56 -1.23
N PHE A 132 5.16 -9.52 -0.94
CA PHE A 132 5.14 -8.87 0.37
C PHE A 132 5.33 -7.36 0.31
N VAL A 133 4.86 -6.71 1.36
CA VAL A 133 5.19 -5.34 1.75
C VAL A 133 5.61 -5.32 3.21
N ARG A 134 6.67 -4.59 3.52
CA ARG A 134 7.18 -4.35 4.87
C ARG A 134 7.09 -2.87 5.19
N LEU A 135 6.64 -2.54 6.38
CA LEU A 135 6.66 -1.19 6.93
C LEU A 135 7.27 -1.24 8.32
N GLY A 136 8.11 -0.27 8.67
CA GLY A 136 8.81 -0.27 9.94
C GLY A 136 9.62 0.99 10.21
N THR A 137 10.48 0.94 11.23
CA THR A 137 11.50 1.98 11.46
C THR A 137 12.79 1.65 10.69
N ASP A 138 13.08 0.36 10.51
CA ASP A 138 14.27 -0.14 9.84
C ASP A 138 14.12 -1.61 9.41
N SER A 139 15.15 -2.17 8.76
CA SER A 139 15.19 -3.56 8.30
C SER A 139 15.28 -4.61 9.42
N SER A 140 15.33 -4.20 10.69
CA SER A 140 15.31 -5.07 11.88
C SER A 140 14.07 -4.86 12.75
N ASN A 141 13.23 -3.87 12.45
CA ASN A 141 12.02 -3.52 13.19
C ASN A 141 10.89 -3.18 12.20
N TYR A 142 10.14 -4.21 11.78
CA TYR A 142 9.07 -4.06 10.79
C TYR A 142 7.95 -5.09 10.96
N ASN A 143 6.78 -4.74 10.43
CA ASN A 143 5.70 -5.67 10.15
C ASN A 143 5.69 -6.00 8.66
N GLU A 144 5.36 -7.24 8.30
CA GLU A 144 5.26 -7.73 6.93
C GLU A 144 3.84 -8.23 6.66
N TRP A 145 3.27 -7.76 5.55
CA TRP A 145 2.00 -8.25 5.00
C TRP A 145 2.29 -8.95 3.69
N ARG A 146 1.59 -10.05 3.43
CA ARG A 146 1.84 -10.89 2.26
C ARG A 146 0.60 -11.12 1.42
N ILE A 147 0.84 -11.45 0.16
CA ILE A 147 -0.16 -11.77 -0.85
C ILE A 147 0.21 -13.14 -1.36
N ASP A 148 -0.70 -14.11 -1.21
CA ASP A 148 -0.49 -15.46 -1.72
C ASP A 148 -0.41 -15.43 -3.25
N ASP A 149 0.44 -16.27 -3.84
CA ASP A 149 0.59 -16.43 -5.29
C ASP A 149 -0.73 -16.69 -6.02
N ALA A 150 -1.65 -17.42 -5.38
CA ALA A 150 -2.99 -17.69 -5.88
C ALA A 150 -3.84 -16.42 -6.11
N ASP A 151 -3.51 -15.30 -5.47
CA ASP A 151 -4.15 -14.00 -5.66
C ASP A 151 -3.48 -13.16 -6.77
N ILE A 152 -2.42 -13.67 -7.41
CA ILE A 152 -1.61 -12.95 -8.39
C ILE A 152 -1.84 -13.55 -9.78
N THR A 153 -2.14 -12.69 -10.76
CA THR A 153 -2.22 -13.12 -12.17
C THR A 153 -0.94 -12.70 -12.90
N ALA A 154 -0.22 -13.68 -13.45
CA ALA A 154 1.02 -13.44 -14.19
C ALA A 154 0.79 -12.47 -15.37
N GLY A 155 1.70 -11.51 -15.53
CA GLY A 155 1.66 -10.49 -16.58
C GLY A 155 0.55 -9.45 -16.43
N VAL A 156 -0.19 -9.44 -15.31
CA VAL A 156 -1.29 -8.50 -15.05
C VAL A 156 -1.03 -7.75 -13.74
N TRP A 157 -1.31 -6.44 -13.74
CA TRP A 157 -1.28 -5.63 -12.53
C TRP A 157 -2.30 -6.17 -11.51
N THR A 158 -1.79 -6.62 -10.39
CA THR A 158 -2.53 -7.10 -9.23
C THR A 158 -2.63 -5.96 -8.21
N PHE A 159 -3.85 -5.74 -7.73
CA PHE A 159 -4.19 -4.73 -6.73
C PHE A 159 -4.68 -5.46 -5.49
N LYS A 160 -3.94 -5.37 -4.39
CA LYS A 160 -4.32 -6.04 -3.15
C LYS A 160 -4.29 -5.07 -1.99
N ARG A 161 -5.40 -5.03 -1.25
CA ARG A 161 -5.49 -4.43 0.07
C ARG A 161 -5.45 -5.52 1.14
N ILE A 162 -4.53 -5.41 2.07
CA ILE A 162 -4.35 -6.33 3.19
C ILE A 162 -4.60 -5.55 4.48
N LEU A 163 -5.42 -6.08 5.38
CA LEU A 163 -5.71 -5.40 6.65
C LEU A 163 -4.44 -5.27 7.51
N LEU A 164 -4.30 -4.16 8.23
CA LEU A 164 -3.18 -3.95 9.14
C LEU A 164 -3.12 -5.03 10.22
N SER A 165 -4.27 -5.49 10.71
CA SER A 165 -4.36 -6.59 11.67
C SER A 165 -3.90 -7.95 11.12
N ALA A 166 -3.70 -8.08 9.81
CA ALA A 166 -3.33 -9.32 9.14
C ALA A 166 -1.84 -9.38 8.75
N SER A 167 -0.96 -8.68 9.49
CA SER A 167 0.48 -8.85 9.33
C SER A 167 0.87 -10.30 9.63
N GLU A 168 1.56 -10.96 8.71
CA GLU A 168 1.96 -12.36 8.86
C GLU A 168 3.27 -12.54 9.61
N ASN A 169 4.12 -11.52 9.62
CA ASN A 169 5.42 -11.57 10.26
C ASN A 169 5.76 -10.23 10.91
N VAL A 170 6.31 -10.31 12.13
CA VAL A 170 6.71 -9.15 12.93
C VAL A 170 8.16 -9.40 13.34
N VAL A 171 9.07 -8.53 12.89
CA VAL A 171 10.50 -8.64 13.15
C VAL A 171 10.92 -7.56 14.14
N GLY A 172 11.76 -7.92 15.10
CA GLY A 172 12.19 -7.03 16.18
C GLY A 172 11.01 -6.59 17.04
N ASN A 173 10.86 -5.28 17.22
CA ASN A 173 9.72 -4.70 17.93
C ASN A 173 8.47 -4.51 17.04
N GLY A 174 8.56 -4.91 15.76
CA GLY A 174 7.58 -4.57 14.74
C GLY A 174 7.71 -3.12 14.29
N TRP A 175 6.69 -2.63 13.60
CA TRP A 175 6.62 -1.23 13.20
C TRP A 175 6.21 -0.31 14.38
N ASP A 176 6.75 0.91 14.40
CA ASP A 176 6.19 2.03 15.17
C ASP A 176 5.31 2.85 14.21
N SER A 177 3.99 2.74 14.35
CA SER A 177 3.06 3.43 13.45
C SER A 177 3.13 4.95 13.56
N SER A 178 3.74 5.51 14.61
CA SER A 178 3.93 6.96 14.74
C SER A 178 5.18 7.49 14.03
N ALA A 179 6.08 6.59 13.58
CA ALA A 179 7.37 6.96 13.03
C ALA A 179 7.86 5.95 11.97
N VAL A 180 7.06 5.70 10.94
CA VAL A 180 7.44 4.77 9.86
C VAL A 180 8.47 5.43 8.93
N THR A 181 9.68 4.88 8.91
CA THR A 181 10.82 5.35 8.09
C THR A 181 11.34 4.28 7.12
N TYR A 182 10.80 3.07 7.18
CA TYR A 182 11.24 1.94 6.36
C TYR A 182 10.10 1.35 5.57
N ILE A 183 10.34 1.14 4.28
CA ILE A 183 9.48 0.39 3.38
C ILE A 183 10.31 -0.61 2.58
N ALA A 184 9.79 -1.82 2.41
CA ALA A 184 10.31 -2.76 1.44
C ALA A 184 9.19 -3.52 0.74
N VAL A 185 9.41 -3.89 -0.51
CA VAL A 185 8.49 -4.70 -1.30
C VAL A 185 9.25 -5.78 -2.06
N GLY A 186 8.57 -6.88 -2.38
CA GLY A 186 9.21 -7.96 -3.10
C GLY A 186 8.36 -9.21 -3.22
N THR A 187 9.02 -10.28 -3.63
CA THR A 187 8.48 -11.65 -3.70
C THR A 187 9.34 -12.60 -2.88
N ARG A 188 8.67 -13.61 -2.31
CA ARG A 188 9.25 -14.83 -1.77
C ARG A 188 9.03 -15.93 -2.81
N HIS A 189 10.02 -16.77 -2.97
CA HIS A 189 10.04 -17.88 -3.92
C HIS A 189 10.01 -19.21 -3.17
N ASP A 190 9.66 -20.29 -3.87
CA ASP A 190 9.53 -21.62 -3.25
C ASP A 190 10.87 -22.14 -2.74
N VAL A 191 11.95 -21.90 -3.50
CA VAL A 191 13.32 -22.25 -3.12
C VAL A 191 14.32 -21.13 -3.45
N GLU A 192 15.50 -21.19 -2.83
CA GLU A 192 16.54 -20.15 -2.95
C GLU A 192 17.04 -19.98 -4.39
N THR A 193 17.07 -21.07 -5.16
CA THR A 193 17.57 -21.10 -6.54
C THR A 193 16.60 -20.55 -7.57
N ASP A 194 15.35 -20.32 -7.18
CA ASP A 194 14.36 -19.77 -8.09
C ASP A 194 14.75 -18.36 -8.51
N ALA A 195 14.54 -18.09 -9.79
CA ALA A 195 14.79 -16.81 -10.42
C ALA A 195 13.54 -16.34 -11.15
N LEU A 196 13.32 -15.03 -11.12
CA LEU A 196 12.21 -14.38 -11.80
C LEU A 196 12.64 -12.99 -12.22
N ALA A 197 12.54 -12.72 -13.52
CA ALA A 197 12.75 -11.39 -14.07
C ALA A 197 11.42 -10.61 -14.11
N ALA A 198 11.52 -9.29 -14.26
CA ALA A 198 10.37 -8.40 -14.41
C ALA A 198 9.35 -8.59 -13.27
N ILE A 199 9.81 -8.31 -12.05
CA ILE A 199 8.95 -8.05 -10.89
C ILE A 199 8.79 -6.53 -10.82
N LEU A 200 7.56 -6.04 -10.94
CA LEU A 200 7.23 -4.62 -10.96
C LEU A 200 6.39 -4.24 -9.73
N PHE A 201 6.73 -3.12 -9.11
CA PHE A 201 5.94 -2.46 -8.07
C PHE A 201 5.77 -0.99 -8.41
N ASP A 202 4.56 -0.47 -8.24
CA ASP A 202 4.20 0.88 -8.68
C ASP A 202 3.84 1.83 -7.54
N SER A 203 3.04 1.37 -6.58
CA SER A 203 2.67 2.20 -5.43
C SER A 203 2.27 1.36 -4.23
N VAL A 204 2.50 1.93 -3.05
CA VAL A 204 2.02 1.43 -1.76
C VAL A 204 1.28 2.55 -1.04
N PHE A 205 0.05 2.26 -0.59
CA PHE A 205 -0.79 3.20 0.13
C PHE A 205 -1.25 2.62 1.47
N MET A 206 -1.43 3.49 2.46
CA MET A 206 -2.35 3.22 3.56
C MET A 206 -3.76 3.60 3.15
N ILE A 207 -4.74 2.75 3.46
CA ILE A 207 -6.15 3.03 3.23
C ILE A 207 -6.94 2.71 4.49
N GLY A 208 -7.57 3.73 5.04
CA GLY A 208 -8.44 3.66 6.21
C GLY A 208 -9.82 4.21 5.90
N ALA A 209 -10.76 3.89 6.78
CA ALA A 209 -12.03 4.60 6.86
C ALA A 209 -12.17 5.09 8.29
N GLN A 210 -12.40 6.38 8.47
CA GLN A 210 -12.78 6.94 9.76
C GLN A 210 -14.24 7.34 9.69
N MET A 211 -15.00 6.95 10.71
CA MET A 211 -16.35 7.43 10.93
C MET A 211 -16.29 8.53 11.99
N THR A 212 -16.50 9.76 11.58
CA THR A 212 -16.65 10.87 12.53
C THR A 212 -18.13 11.04 12.84
N VAL A 213 -18.46 10.99 14.12
CA VAL A 213 -19.78 11.38 14.63
C VAL A 213 -19.65 12.79 15.19
N THR A 214 -20.33 13.74 14.56
CA THR A 214 -20.48 15.13 15.07
C THR A 214 -21.82 15.32 15.71
#